data_AF-A0A964AQP3-F1
#
_entry.id   AF-A0A964AQP3-F1
#
_cell.length_a   1.000
_cell.length_b   1.000
_cell.length_c   1.000
_cell.angle_alpha   90.00
_cell.angle_beta   90.00
_cell.angle_gamma   90.00
#
_symmetry.space_group_name_H-M   'P 1'
#
loop_
_entity.id
_entity.type
_entity.pdbx_description
1 polymer ?
#
loop_
_entity_poly.entity_id
_entity_poly.type
_entity_poly.pdbx_seq_one_letter_code
_entity_poly.pdbx_strand_id
1 'polypeptide(L)'
;MLRVALSILLLALPATAGGDISIRKGSSSWARLDSDGSVYIGSSKKGRIESNGGIYVGSTRKGKVESDGDIYIGSSRLGKVESDGDVYIGSSNKGRIESDGDIYVGSTRWGSADSCCDAEEMRRVAALLIVFGEVWQ
;
A
#
# COMPACT_ATOMS: atom_id res chain seq x y z
N MET A 1 49.29 18.05 18.56
CA MET A 1 47.84 18.32 18.57
C MET A 1 47.19 17.31 17.62
N LEU A 2 46.59 16.25 18.16
CA LEU A 2 46.05 15.12 17.38
C LEU A 2 44.61 15.45 16.95
N ARG A 3 44.36 15.55 15.64
CA ARG A 3 43.01 15.75 15.09
C ARG A 3 42.31 14.39 15.02
N VAL A 4 41.31 14.19 15.87
CA VAL A 4 40.40 13.03 15.79
C VAL A 4 39.38 13.33 14.69
N ALA A 5 39.50 12.66 13.54
CA ALA A 5 38.48 12.68 12.51
C ALA A 5 37.34 11.73 12.93
N LEU A 6 36.19 12.29 13.29
CA LEU A 6 34.97 11.54 13.61
C LEU A 6 34.35 11.05 12.29
N SER A 7 34.69 9.83 11.89
CA SER A 7 34.10 9.18 10.73
C SER A 7 32.66 8.75 11.06
N ILE A 8 31.68 9.51 10.58
CA ILE A 8 30.27 9.10 10.61
C ILE A 8 30.12 7.96 9.60
N LEU A 9 30.04 6.74 10.11
CA LEU A 9 29.68 5.55 9.33
C LEU A 9 28.19 5.63 9.02
N LEU A 10 27.84 6.15 7.84
CA LEU A 10 26.47 6.17 7.35
C LEU A 10 26.08 4.73 6.97
N LEU A 11 25.42 4.00 7.86
CA LEU A 11 24.81 2.72 7.52
C LEU A 11 23.68 2.97 6.53
N ALA A 12 23.94 2.75 5.24
CA ALA A 12 22.90 2.65 4.23
C ALA A 12 22.08 1.38 4.52
N LEU A 13 20.88 1.55 5.07
CA LEU A 13 19.91 0.46 5.19
C LEU A 13 19.53 0.00 3.77
N PRO A 14 19.44 -1.32 3.51
CA PRO A 14 18.98 -1.80 2.22
C PRO A 14 17.53 -1.34 2.02
N ALA A 15 17.31 -0.52 0.99
CA ALA A 15 15.96 -0.28 0.50
C ALA A 15 15.50 -1.60 -0.14
N THR A 16 14.59 -2.31 0.53
CA THR A 16 13.89 -3.42 -0.13
C THR A 16 13.11 -2.82 -1.30
N ALA A 17 13.62 -3.04 -2.51
CA ALA A 17 12.92 -2.65 -3.72
C ALA A 17 11.82 -3.70 -3.94
N GLY A 18 10.66 -3.47 -3.33
CA GLY A 18 9.45 -4.25 -3.61
C GLY A 18 9.19 -4.22 -5.11
N GLY A 19 8.91 -5.38 -5.70
CA GLY A 19 8.61 -5.52 -7.11
C GLY A 19 7.29 -4.83 -7.48
N ASP A 20 6.99 -4.76 -8.77
CA ASP A 20 5.68 -4.28 -9.22
C ASP A 20 4.59 -5.26 -8.73
N ILE A 21 3.56 -4.73 -8.07
CA ILE A 21 2.41 -5.50 -7.59
C ILE A 21 1.30 -5.38 -8.63
N SER A 22 0.75 -6.51 -9.08
CA SER A 22 -0.37 -6.54 -10.03
C SER A 22 -1.64 -7.02 -9.33
N ILE A 23 -2.71 -6.25 -9.41
CA ILE A 23 -4.00 -6.60 -8.81
C ILE A 23 -4.94 -7.07 -9.91
N ARG A 24 -5.52 -8.26 -9.72
CA ARG A 24 -6.52 -8.85 -10.60
C ARG A 24 -7.89 -8.87 -9.94
N LYS A 25 -8.93 -8.66 -10.74
CA LYS A 25 -10.32 -8.89 -10.35
C LYS A 25 -10.83 -10.08 -11.16
N GLY A 26 -11.02 -11.22 -10.49
CA GLY A 26 -11.19 -12.50 -11.18
C GLY A 26 -9.95 -12.82 -12.04
N SER A 27 -10.14 -13.10 -13.33
CA SER A 27 -9.06 -13.40 -14.27
C SER A 27 -8.44 -12.18 -14.95
N SER A 28 -9.04 -11.00 -14.78
CA SER A 28 -8.65 -9.78 -15.50
C SER A 28 -7.72 -8.91 -14.67
N SER A 29 -6.67 -8.35 -15.30
CA SER A 29 -5.87 -7.29 -14.69
C SER A 29 -6.75 -6.08 -14.41
N TRP A 30 -6.63 -5.53 -13.21
CA TRP A 30 -7.48 -4.44 -12.73
C TRP A 30 -6.66 -3.21 -12.31
N ALA A 31 -5.58 -3.41 -11.54
CA ALA A 31 -4.68 -2.33 -11.14
C ALA A 31 -3.24 -2.81 -11.04
N ARG A 32 -2.32 -1.85 -10.95
CA ARG A 32 -0.91 -2.10 -10.74
C ARG A 32 -0.32 -1.03 -9.82
N LEU A 33 0.55 -1.45 -8.91
CA LEU A 33 1.43 -0.58 -8.14
C LEU A 33 2.85 -0.86 -8.59
N ASP A 34 3.46 0.08 -9.29
CA ASP A 34 4.84 -0.05 -9.74
C ASP A 34 5.79 0.12 -8.55
N SER A 35 6.98 -0.45 -8.64
CA SER A 35 8.05 -0.36 -7.64
C SER A 35 8.48 1.08 -7.30
N ASP A 36 8.30 2.04 -8.21
CA ASP A 36 8.47 3.48 -7.98
C ASP A 36 7.31 4.14 -7.21
N GLY A 37 6.30 3.34 -6.84
CA GLY A 37 5.09 3.71 -6.15
C GLY A 37 3.91 4.10 -7.06
N SER A 38 4.10 4.19 -8.38
CA SER A 38 3.06 4.65 -9.29
C SER A 38 1.84 3.74 -9.28
N VAL A 39 0.66 4.32 -9.11
CA VAL A 39 -0.62 3.59 -9.07
C VAL A 39 -1.34 3.73 -10.39
N TYR A 40 -1.70 2.60 -11.00
CA TYR A 40 -2.49 2.50 -12.21
C TYR A 40 -3.79 1.75 -11.94
N ILE A 41 -4.90 2.26 -12.46
CA ILE A 41 -6.17 1.55 -12.55
C ILE A 41 -6.47 1.36 -14.04
N GLY A 42 -6.55 0.10 -14.49
CA GLY A 42 -6.42 -0.24 -15.91
C GLY A 42 -5.09 0.29 -16.48
N SER A 43 -5.16 0.98 -17.63
CA SER A 43 -3.99 1.60 -18.28
C SER A 43 -3.71 3.04 -17.82
N SER A 44 -4.51 3.60 -16.92
CA SER A 44 -4.42 5.01 -16.53
C SER A 44 -3.71 5.19 -15.19
N LYS A 45 -2.66 6.01 -15.16
CA LYS A 45 -2.01 6.44 -13.92
C LYS A 45 -2.98 7.31 -13.11
N LYS A 46 -3.27 6.91 -11.87
CA LYS A 46 -4.14 7.65 -10.96
C LYS A 46 -3.38 8.42 -9.88
N GLY A 47 -2.18 7.97 -9.54
CA GLY A 47 -1.40 8.60 -8.48
C GLY A 47 -0.13 7.85 -8.15
N ARG A 48 0.30 7.98 -6.89
CA ARG A 48 1.47 7.32 -6.33
C ARG A 48 1.28 7.01 -4.85
N ILE A 49 1.79 5.87 -4.39
CA ILE A 49 1.98 5.52 -2.99
C ILE A 49 3.48 5.35 -2.78
N GLU A 50 4.08 6.31 -2.09
CA GLU A 50 5.53 6.34 -1.84
C GLU A 50 5.92 5.30 -0.80
N SER A 51 7.21 4.94 -0.76
CA SER A 51 7.73 3.92 0.14
C SER A 51 7.64 4.29 1.62
N ASN A 52 7.66 5.58 1.93
CA ASN A 52 7.37 6.11 3.27
C ASN A 52 5.84 6.17 3.59
N GLY A 53 5.01 5.61 2.72
CA GLY A 53 3.55 5.58 2.85
C GLY A 53 2.83 6.83 2.34
N GLY A 54 3.51 7.84 1.80
CA GLY A 54 2.87 9.05 1.27
C GLY A 54 1.92 8.76 0.10
N ILE A 55 0.67 9.23 0.16
CA ILE A 55 -0.35 8.99 -0.88
C ILE A 55 -0.59 10.27 -1.69
N TYR A 56 -0.39 10.19 -3.00
CA TYR A 56 -0.63 11.26 -3.96
C TYR A 56 -1.71 10.85 -4.96
N VAL A 57 -2.71 11.71 -5.16
CA VAL A 57 -3.71 11.57 -6.23
C VAL A 57 -3.40 12.60 -7.29
N GLY A 58 -3.11 12.15 -8.51
CA GLY A 58 -2.40 12.97 -9.49
C GLY A 58 -1.08 13.47 -8.92
N SER A 59 -0.87 14.80 -8.93
CA SER A 59 0.34 15.45 -8.40
C SER A 59 0.17 16.03 -6.99
N THR A 60 -0.98 15.82 -6.34
CA THR A 60 -1.29 16.42 -5.04
C THR A 60 -1.20 15.38 -3.94
N ARG A 61 -0.46 15.69 -2.87
CA ARG A 61 -0.44 14.87 -1.65
C ARG A 61 -1.82 14.89 -1.00
N LYS A 62 -2.44 13.72 -0.87
CA LYS A 62 -3.78 13.57 -0.27
C LYS A 62 -3.76 12.89 1.08
N GLY A 63 -2.77 12.05 1.35
CA GLY A 63 -2.81 11.21 2.53
C GLY A 63 -1.52 10.47 2.82
N LYS A 64 -1.64 9.46 3.69
CA LYS A 64 -0.57 8.52 4.01
C LYS A 64 -1.15 7.17 4.48
N VAL A 65 -0.41 6.10 4.25
CA VAL A 65 -0.56 4.83 4.97
C VAL A 65 0.61 4.69 5.95
N GLU A 66 0.32 4.42 7.21
CA GLU A 66 1.32 4.35 8.28
C GLU A 66 1.93 2.94 8.44
N SER A 67 2.98 2.85 9.24
CA SER A 67 3.68 1.58 9.53
C SER A 67 2.79 0.52 10.16
N ASP A 68 1.80 0.96 10.95
CA ASP A 68 0.82 0.14 11.66
C ASP A 68 -0.46 -0.11 10.84
N GLY A 69 -0.46 0.30 9.57
CA GLY A 69 -1.53 0.05 8.62
C GLY A 69 -2.67 1.06 8.62
N ASP A 70 -2.65 2.08 9.47
CA ASP A 70 -3.65 3.14 9.42
C ASP A 70 -3.53 3.99 8.14
N ILE A 71 -4.66 4.28 7.50
CA ILE A 71 -4.74 5.03 6.24
C ILE A 71 -5.49 6.33 6.47
N TYR A 72 -4.83 7.45 6.21
CA TYR A 72 -5.36 8.81 6.39
C TYR A 72 -5.52 9.52 5.05
N ILE A 73 -6.61 10.29 4.93
CA ILE A 73 -6.79 11.31 3.89
C ILE A 73 -6.97 12.67 4.59
N GLY A 74 -6.10 13.63 4.27
CA GLY A 74 -5.97 14.85 5.05
C GLY A 74 -5.59 14.52 6.50
N SER A 75 -6.39 15.03 7.46
CA SER A 75 -6.25 14.76 8.90
C SER A 75 -7.19 13.66 9.41
N SER A 76 -7.99 13.04 8.54
CA SER A 76 -9.00 12.06 8.94
C SER A 76 -8.54 10.64 8.62
N ARG A 77 -8.71 9.73 9.59
CA ARG A 77 -8.46 8.30 9.41
C ARG A 77 -9.61 7.70 8.59
N LEU A 78 -9.29 7.18 7.42
CA LEU A 78 -10.24 6.58 6.49
C LEU A 78 -10.42 5.08 6.76
N GLY A 79 -9.31 4.37 6.99
CA GLY A 79 -9.32 2.93 7.18
C GLY A 79 -8.03 2.39 7.81
N LYS A 80 -7.94 1.07 7.92
CA LYS A 80 -6.77 0.34 8.39
C LYS A 80 -6.69 -1.02 7.72
N VAL A 81 -5.48 -1.49 7.47
CA VAL A 81 -5.22 -2.91 7.28
C VAL A 81 -4.37 -3.42 8.45
N GLU A 82 -4.83 -4.49 9.08
CA GLU A 82 -4.11 -5.15 10.18
C GLU A 82 -3.06 -6.12 9.63
N SER A 83 -2.10 -6.52 10.46
CA SER A 83 -0.98 -7.38 10.04
C SER A 83 -1.41 -8.78 9.60
N ASP A 84 -2.59 -9.23 10.01
CA ASP A 84 -3.22 -10.49 9.61
C ASP A 84 -4.10 -10.35 8.35
N GLY A 85 -4.11 -9.16 7.75
CA GLY A 85 -4.79 -8.87 6.50
C GLY A 85 -6.15 -8.22 6.63
N ASP A 86 -6.73 -8.14 7.83
CA ASP A 86 -8.10 -7.62 7.99
C ASP A 86 -8.17 -6.13 7.66
N VAL A 87 -9.16 -5.76 6.86
CA VAL A 87 -9.35 -4.40 6.34
C VAL A 87 -10.58 -3.75 6.96
N TYR A 88 -10.37 -2.60 7.57
CA TYR A 88 -11.41 -1.80 8.23
C TYR A 88 -11.60 -0.46 7.53
N ILE A 89 -12.86 -0.05 7.38
CA ILE A 89 -13.25 1.31 7.01
C ILE A 89 -14.07 1.89 8.15
N GLY A 90 -13.61 3.01 8.71
CA GLY A 90 -14.10 3.47 10.01
C GLY A 90 -13.90 2.41 11.10
N SER A 91 -15.00 1.94 11.70
CA SER A 91 -15.03 0.90 12.73
C SER A 91 -15.51 -0.47 12.22
N SER A 92 -15.82 -0.61 10.92
CA SER A 92 -16.37 -1.84 10.36
C SER A 92 -15.31 -2.63 9.61
N ASN A 93 -15.20 -3.94 9.90
CA ASN A 93 -14.45 -4.86 9.07
C ASN A 93 -15.18 -5.02 7.73
N LYS A 94 -14.48 -4.83 6.62
CA LYS A 94 -15.04 -4.86 5.27
C LYS A 94 -14.52 -6.05 4.45
N GLY A 95 -13.52 -6.76 4.92
CA GLY A 95 -12.85 -7.82 4.18
C GLY A 95 -11.40 -7.99 4.63
N ARG A 96 -10.59 -8.65 3.80
CA ARG A 96 -9.19 -8.92 4.11
C ARG A 96 -8.32 -9.11 2.88
N ILE A 97 -7.02 -8.98 3.05
CA ILE A 97 -5.97 -9.34 2.10
C ILE A 97 -5.16 -10.47 2.71
N GLU A 98 -5.27 -11.68 2.17
CA GLU A 98 -4.57 -12.84 2.71
C GLU A 98 -3.10 -12.85 2.28
N SER A 99 -2.27 -13.61 3.01
CA SER A 99 -0.82 -13.68 2.79
C SER A 99 -0.42 -14.38 1.48
N ASP A 100 -1.35 -15.03 0.78
CA ASP A 100 -1.15 -15.54 -0.57
C ASP A 100 -1.59 -14.53 -1.66
N GLY A 101 -2.05 -13.36 -1.24
CA GLY A 101 -2.45 -12.25 -2.09
C GLY A 101 -3.95 -12.22 -2.37
N ASP A 102 -4.75 -13.18 -1.88
CA ASP A 102 -6.18 -13.18 -2.11
C ASP A 102 -6.88 -12.00 -1.43
N ILE A 103 -7.79 -11.35 -2.15
CA ILE A 103 -8.51 -10.17 -1.68
C ILE A 103 -9.98 -10.52 -1.53
N TYR A 104 -10.51 -10.33 -0.33
CA TYR A 104 -11.91 -10.60 0.01
C TYR A 104 -12.68 -9.32 0.33
N VAL A 105 -13.94 -9.26 -0.12
CA VAL A 105 -14.93 -8.26 0.28
C VAL A 105 -16.02 -8.99 1.05
N GLY A 106 -16.12 -8.73 2.35
CA GLY A 106 -16.83 -9.60 3.28
C GLY A 106 -16.29 -11.03 3.18
N SER A 107 -17.19 -12.00 2.92
CA SER A 107 -16.83 -13.41 2.76
C SER A 107 -16.62 -13.86 1.30
N THR A 108 -16.64 -12.93 0.34
CA THR A 108 -16.54 -13.25 -1.09
C THR A 108 -15.17 -12.87 -1.63
N ARG A 109 -14.49 -13.82 -2.28
CA ARG A 109 -13.22 -13.54 -2.99
C ARG A 109 -13.50 -12.58 -4.14
N TRP A 110 -12.88 -11.41 -4.08
CA TRP A 110 -13.01 -10.35 -5.08
C TRP A 110 -11.91 -10.40 -6.14
N GLY A 111 -10.68 -10.71 -5.72
CA GLY A 111 -9.51 -10.64 -6.58
C GLY A 111 -8.26 -11.17 -5.91
N SER A 112 -7.09 -10.83 -6.46
CA SER A 112 -5.79 -11.13 -5.87
C SER A 112 -4.75 -10.08 -6.22
N ALA A 113 -3.71 -9.94 -5.39
CA ALA A 113 -2.51 -9.16 -5.63
C ALA A 113 -1.32 -10.09 -5.87
N ASP A 114 -0.88 -10.19 -7.12
CA ASP A 114 0.32 -10.93 -7.52
C ASP A 114 1.57 -10.20 -7.00
N SER A 115 2.56 -10.96 -6.49
CA SER A 115 3.84 -10.43 -5.95
C SER A 115 3.69 -9.51 -4.73
N CYS A 116 2.60 -9.66 -3.98
CA CYS A 116 2.44 -9.13 -2.63
C CYS A 116 2.87 -10.21 -1.62
N CYS A 117 3.19 -9.83 -0.38
CA CYS A 117 2.54 -10.33 0.86
C CYS A 117 3.40 -10.26 2.12
N ASP A 118 4.44 -9.42 2.13
CA ASP A 118 4.95 -8.90 3.40
C ASP A 118 4.08 -7.74 3.90
N ALA A 119 4.15 -7.45 5.20
CA ALA A 119 3.32 -6.43 5.85
C ALA A 119 3.43 -5.03 5.22
N GLU A 120 4.56 -4.69 4.58
CA GLU A 120 4.73 -3.43 3.86
C GLU A 120 3.92 -3.38 2.56
N GLU A 121 4.02 -4.42 1.74
CA GLU A 121 3.32 -4.52 0.46
C GLU A 121 1.81 -4.59 0.69
N MET A 122 1.37 -5.38 1.67
CA MET A 122 -0.03 -5.48 2.07
C MET A 122 -0.63 -4.12 2.43
N ARG A 123 0.12 -3.29 3.17
CA ARG A 123 -0.30 -1.91 3.50
C ARG A 123 -0.43 -1.02 2.28
N ARG A 124 0.49 -1.14 1.31
CA ARG A 124 0.40 -0.38 0.05
C ARG A 124 -0.76 -0.87 -0.84
N VAL A 125 -1.01 -2.18 -0.89
CA VAL A 125 -2.16 -2.76 -1.59
C VAL A 125 -3.48 -2.29 -0.97
N ALA A 126 -3.60 -2.32 0.36
CA ALA A 126 -4.78 -1.79 1.06
C ALA A 126 -5.00 -0.30 0.76
N ALA A 127 -3.95 0.51 0.82
CA ALA A 127 -4.04 1.92 0.47
C ALA A 127 -4.49 2.14 -0.98
N LEU A 128 -4.00 1.34 -1.93
CA LEU A 128 -4.45 1.37 -3.32
C LEU A 128 -5.95 1.07 -3.43
N LEU A 129 -6.39 -0.05 -2.86
CA LEU A 129 -7.78 -0.53 -2.95
C LEU A 129 -8.78 0.40 -2.26
N ILE A 130 -8.39 1.02 -1.14
CA ILE A 130 -9.25 1.94 -0.38
C ILE A 130 -9.33 3.32 -1.05
N VAL A 131 -8.19 3.89 -1.45
CA VAL A 131 -8.13 5.30 -1.90
C VAL A 131 -8.38 5.45 -3.39
N PHE A 132 -7.89 4.52 -4.21
CA PHE A 132 -8.02 4.61 -5.67
C PHE A 132 -9.06 3.64 -6.23
N GLY A 133 -9.25 2.51 -5.55
CA GLY A 133 -10.16 1.44 -5.97
C GLY A 133 -11.59 1.55 -5.47
N GLU A 134 -11.79 2.24 -4.34
CA GLU A 134 -13.05 2.32 -3.61
C GLU A 134 -13.72 0.95 -3.39
N VAL A 135 -12.91 -0.10 -3.19
CA VAL A 135 -13.39 -1.49 -3.17
C VAL A 135 -14.29 -1.80 -1.95
N TRP A 136 -14.07 -1.10 -0.83
CA TRP A 136 -14.70 -1.36 0.47
C TRP A 136 -15.46 -0.17 1.06
N GLN A 137 -15.74 0.89 0.28
CA GLN A 137 -16.50 2.04 0.79
C GLN A 137 -17.94 1.64 1.16
#